data_AF-A0A5C7WG64-F1
#
_entry.id   AF-A0A5C7WG64-F1
#
_cell.length_a   1.000
_cell.length_b   1.000
_cell.length_c   1.000
_cell.angle_alpha   90.00
_cell.angle_beta   90.00
_cell.angle_gamma   90.00
#
_symmetry.space_group_name_H-M   'P 1'
#
loop_
_entity.id
_entity.type
_entity.pdbx_description
1 polymer ?
#
loop_
_entity_poly.entity_id
_entity_poly.type
_entity_poly.pdbx_seq_one_letter_code
_entity_poly.pdbx_strand_id
1 'polypeptide(L)' 'MRTLYLRNVPDDVMDRLERLAGASRMSVNAVAIRELDAATRRIDNAGLVATLPDLEVPAAAIVQSVNADRR' A
#
# COMPACT_ATOMS: atom_id res chain seq x y z
N MET A 1 -13.28 7.41 18.90
CA MET A 1 -12.98 6.37 17.88
C MET A 1 -14.28 5.93 17.23
N ARG A 2 -14.31 5.71 15.91
CA ARG A 2 -15.50 5.22 15.20
C ARG A 2 -15.32 3.72 14.95
N THR A 3 -16.42 2.96 15.04
CA THR A 3 -16.40 1.50 14.81
C THR A 3 -17.00 1.19 13.44
N LEU A 4 -16.28 0.40 12.65
CA LEU A 4 -16.74 -0.12 11.36
C LEU A 4 -16.93 -1.64 11.50
N TYR A 5 -18.10 -2.14 11.09
CA TYR A 5 -18.37 -3.57 11.04
C TYR A 5 -18.30 -4.06 9.59
N LEU A 6 -17.31 -4.89 9.29
CA LEU A 6 -17.23 -5.58 8.00
C LEU A 6 -18.14 -6.82 8.05
N ARG A 7 -18.93 -7.02 6.99
CA ARG A 7 -19.81 -8.17 6.82
C ARG A 7 -19.63 -8.75 5.42
N ASN A 8 -19.90 -10.04 5.28
CA ASN A 8 -19.77 -10.76 4.00
C ASN A 8 -18.36 -10.62 3.40
N VAL A 9 -17.33 -10.75 4.22
CA VAL A 9 -15.95 -10.72 3.74
C VAL A 9 -15.70 -12.01 2.96
N PRO A 10 -15.24 -11.94 1.69
CA PRO A 10 -14.91 -13.13 0.92
C PRO A 10 -13.85 -13.99 1.62
N ASP A 11 -13.97 -15.32 1.52
CA ASP A 11 -13.06 -16.26 2.19
C ASP A 11 -11.61 -16.04 1.78
N ASP A 12 -11.35 -15.76 0.49
CA ASP A 12 -10.00 -15.51 -0.02
C ASP A 12 -9.36 -14.24 0.56
N VAL A 13 -10.18 -13.24 0.90
CA VAL A 13 -9.75 -12.03 1.61
C VAL A 13 -9.43 -12.36 3.06
N MET A 14 -10.26 -13.17 3.72
CA MET A 14 -10.02 -13.61 5.10
C MET A 14 -8.73 -14.41 5.22
N ASP A 15 -8.52 -15.38 4.34
CA ASP A 15 -7.30 -16.20 4.27
C ASP A 15 -6.04 -15.34 4.14
N ARG A 16 -6.10 -14.28 3.31
CA ARG A 16 -4.99 -13.34 3.15
C ARG A 16 -4.74 -12.54 4.43
N LEU A 17 -5.79 -12.04 5.08
CA LEU A 17 -5.68 -11.30 6.33
C LEU A 17 -5.11 -12.18 7.45
N GLU A 18 -5.52 -13.44 7.54
CA GLU A 18 -4.99 -14.41 8.51
C GLU A 18 -3.50 -14.69 8.29
N ARG A 19 -3.07 -14.89 7.04
CA ARG A 19 -1.64 -15.04 6.71
C ARG A 19 -0.83 -13.81 7.11
N LEU A 20 -1.33 -12.62 6.82
CA LEU A 20 -0.67 -11.35 7.18
C LEU A 20 -0.61 -11.15 8.71
N ALA A 21 -1.67 -11.54 9.42
CA ALA A 21 -1.75 -11.52 10.87
C ALA A 21 -0.74 -12.47 11.51
N GLY A 22 -0.65 -13.71 11.00
CA GLY A 22 0.34 -14.70 11.43
C GLY A 22 1.78 -14.21 11.24
N ALA A 23 2.08 -13.63 10.07
CA ALA A 23 3.41 -13.07 9.79
C ALA A 23 3.76 -11.86 10.68
N SER A 24 2.76 -11.05 11.05
CA SER A 24 2.96 -9.83 11.85
C SER A 24 2.81 -10.06 13.37
N ARG A 25 2.45 -11.27 13.82
CA ARG A 25 2.03 -11.56 15.22
C ARG A 25 0.95 -10.58 15.74
N MET A 26 0.02 -10.20 14.86
CA MET A 26 -1.07 -9.28 15.16
C MET A 26 -2.41 -10.02 15.08
N SER A 27 -3.48 -9.44 15.64
CA SER A 27 -4.83 -9.95 15.39
C SER A 27 -5.28 -9.62 13.95
N VAL A 28 -6.17 -10.45 13.40
CA VAL A 28 -6.78 -10.22 12.07
C VAL A 28 -7.46 -8.84 12.02
N ASN A 29 -8.14 -8.44 13.09
CA ASN A 29 -8.79 -7.13 13.17
C ASN A 29 -7.77 -5.97 13.14
N ALA A 30 -6.63 -6.11 13.84
CA ALA A 30 -5.58 -5.10 13.81
C ALA A 30 -4.94 -4.98 12.43
N VAL A 31 -4.75 -6.10 11.73
CA VAL A 31 -4.29 -6.11 10.34
C VAL A 31 -5.33 -5.46 9.42
N ALA A 32 -6.61 -5.81 9.56
CA ALA A 32 -7.67 -5.22 8.73
C ALA A 32 -7.72 -3.70 8.88
N ILE A 33 -7.62 -3.17 10.10
CA ILE A 33 -7.55 -1.72 10.35
C ILE A 33 -6.30 -1.10 9.69
N ARG A 34 -5.13 -1.74 9.82
CA ARG A 34 -3.88 -1.27 9.21
C ARG A 34 -3.97 -1.23 7.68
N GLU A 35 -4.52 -2.28 7.06
CA GLU A 35 -4.67 -2.35 5.62
C GLU A 35 -5.72 -1.35 5.10
N LEU A 36 -6.80 -1.11 5.86
CA LEU A 36 -7.76 -0.05 5.55
C LEU A 36 -7.11 1.34 5.59
N ASP A 37 -6.31 1.65 6.63
CA ASP A 37 -5.55 2.91 6.70
C ASP A 37 -4.58 3.07 5.52
N ALA A 38 -3.86 2.00 5.19
CA ALA A 38 -2.95 2.00 4.04
C ALA A 38 -3.71 2.20 2.72
N ALA A 39 -4.88 1.57 2.55
CA ALA A 39 -5.71 1.73 1.36
C ALA A 39 -6.26 3.14 1.23
N THR A 40 -6.72 3.77 2.32
CA THR A 40 -7.24 5.13 2.28
C THR A 40 -6.16 6.15 1.94
N ARG A 41 -4.94 5.99 2.46
CA ARG A 41 -3.81 6.86 2.11
C ARG A 41 -3.44 6.79 0.63
N ARG A 42 -3.57 5.62 0.00
CA ARG A 42 -3.28 5.44 -1.43
C ARG A 42 -4.23 6.23 -2.33
N ILE A 43 -5.44 6.52 -1.88
CA ILE A 43 -6.40 7.36 -2.63
C ILE A 43 -5.83 8.78 -2.78
N ASP A 44 -5.18 9.29 -1.73
CA ASP A 44 -4.59 10.62 -1.73
C ASP A 44 -3.28 10.69 -2.54
N ASN A 45 -2.66 9.56 -2.88
CA ASN A 45 -1.38 9.53 -3.61
C ASN A 45 -1.47 10.26 -4.96
N ALA A 46 -2.58 10.13 -5.70
CA ALA A 46 -2.72 10.81 -6.98
C ALA A 46 -2.69 12.35 -6.81
N GLY A 47 -3.36 12.86 -5.76
CA GLY A 47 -3.32 14.27 -5.39
C GLY A 47 -1.93 14.70 -4.93
N LEU A 48 -1.29 13.91 -4.08
CA LEU A 48 0.07 14.19 -3.59
C LEU A 48 1.08 14.24 -4.73
N VAL A 49 1.03 13.28 -5.67
CA VAL A 49 1.90 13.25 -6.85
C VAL A 49 1.68 14.49 -7.72
N ALA A 50 0.43 14.94 -7.88
CA ALA A 50 0.12 16.15 -8.65
C ALA A 50 0.67 17.44 -8.00
N THR A 51 0.99 17.44 -6.71
CA THR A 51 1.60 18.59 -6.01
C THR A 51 3.13 18.60 -6.05
N LEU A 52 3.77 17.53 -6.52
CA LEU A 52 5.22 17.46 -6.57
C LEU A 52 5.76 18.39 -7.66
N PRO A 53 6.88 19.09 -7.41
CA PRO A 53 7.54 19.87 -8.44
C PRO A 53 8.07 18.95 -9.54
N ASP A 54 7.94 19.38 -10.79
CA ASP A 54 8.66 18.74 -11.89
C ASP A 54 10.16 19.01 -11.73
N LEU A 55 10.94 17.94 -11.68
CA LEU A 55 12.40 18.01 -11.54
C LEU A 55 13.12 18.00 -12.89
N GLU A 56 12.37 17.98 -14.00
CA GLU A 56 12.87 17.90 -15.37
C GLU A 56 13.79 16.68 -15.61
N VAL A 57 13.58 15.60 -14.84
CA VAL A 57 14.35 14.36 -14.98
C VAL A 57 13.68 13.46 -16.02
N PRO A 58 14.29 13.25 -17.21
CA PRO A 58 13.71 12.38 -18.21
C PRO A 58 13.77 10.91 -17.76
N ALA A 59 12.71 10.15 -18.03
CA ALA A 59 12.64 8.72 -17.70
C ALA A 59 13.82 7.91 -18.26
N ALA A 60 14.35 8.30 -19.41
CA ALA A 60 15.52 7.67 -20.02
C ALA A 60 16.78 7.75 -19.13
N ALA A 61 16.99 8.85 -18.41
CA ALA A 61 18.11 9.00 -17.49
C ALA A 61 18.00 8.04 -16.30
N ILE A 62 16.80 7.87 -15.75
CA ILE A 62 16.53 6.93 -14.65
C ILE A 62 16.83 5.50 -15.09
N VAL A 63 16.34 5.10 -16.28
CA VAL A 63 16.57 3.75 -16.82
C VAL A 63 18.06 3.49 -17.06
N GLN A 64 18.80 4.49 -17.54
CA GLN A 64 20.24 4.38 -17.74
C GLN A 64 20.98 4.16 -16.42
N SER A 65 20.69 4.94 -15.37
CA SER A 65 21.32 4.79 -14.05
C SER A 65 21.06 3.41 -13.45
N VAL A 66 19.81 2.94 -13.47
CA VAL A 66 19.46 1.61 -12.94
C VAL A 66 20.17 0.48 -13.69
N ASN A 67 20.35 0.61 -15.01
CA ASN A 67 21.08 -0.37 -15.80
C ASN A 67 22.60 -0.31 -15.59
N ALA A 68 23.15 0.86 -15.25
CA ALA A 68 24.55 1.04 -14.92
C ALA A 68 24.91 0.36 -13.59
N ASP A 69 24.07 0.51 -12.55
CA ASP A 69 24.26 -0.14 -11.24
C ASP A 69 24.13 -1.66 -11.27
N ARG A 70 23.44 -2.21 -12.29
CA ARG A 70 23.22 -3.65 -12.44
C ARG A 70 24.38 -4.39 -13.13
N ARG A 71 25.44 -3.69 -13.53
CA ARG A 71 26.65 -4.22 -14.18
C ARG A 71 27.81 -4.24 -13.21
#